data_AF-A0A6G8PXF0-F1
#
_entry.id   AF-A0A6G8PXF0-F1
#
_cell.length_a   1.000
_cell.length_b   1.000
_cell.length_c   1.000
_cell.angle_alpha   90.00
_cell.angle_beta   90.00
_cell.angle_gamma   90.00
#
_symmetry.space_group_name_H-M   'P 1'
#
loop_
_entity.id
_entity.type
_entity.pdbx_description
1 polymer ?
#
loop_
_entity_poly.entity_id
_entity_poly.type
_entity_poly.pdbx_seq_one_letter_code
_entity_poly.pdbx_strand_id
1 'polypeptide(L)'
;MTEARDEVGRLLLPESPELTGEPRALYDAGSPRRAGVVLVFGPGPDLRPLGDTDAGLLLVEVPGSLASAYPGVATASRPSSEEVDVGGRRGYWFPDGRKLRPQPGEAERLPGGALLWEQGEATLLLRAGIPREEAVRIAETVR
;
A
#
# COMPACT_ATOMS: atom_id res chain seq x y z
N MET A 1 -23.66 1.41 -8.01
CA MET A 1 -22.19 1.60 -7.98
C MET A 1 -21.84 3.00 -7.44
N THR A 2 -22.56 3.46 -6.42
CA THR A 2 -22.46 4.84 -5.87
C THR A 2 -22.12 4.79 -4.38
N GLU A 3 -22.55 3.75 -3.64
CA GLU A 3 -22.37 3.63 -2.18
C GLU A 3 -20.92 3.53 -1.72
N ALA A 4 -20.03 2.84 -2.44
CA ALA A 4 -18.65 2.64 -1.98
C ALA A 4 -17.82 3.94 -1.94
N ARG A 5 -18.26 5.00 -2.64
CA ARG A 5 -17.60 6.31 -2.65
C ARG A 5 -17.95 7.16 -1.43
N ASP A 6 -19.15 6.98 -0.89
CA ASP A 6 -19.65 7.76 0.25
C ASP A 6 -19.23 7.17 1.60
N GLU A 7 -18.93 5.86 1.67
CA GLU A 7 -18.40 5.22 2.89
C GLU A 7 -16.90 5.48 3.12
N VAL A 8 -16.13 5.68 2.06
CA VAL A 8 -14.71 6.03 2.17
C VAL A 8 -14.63 7.54 2.23
N GLY A 9 -14.23 8.09 3.36
CA GLY A 9 -14.11 9.53 3.58
C GLY A 9 -13.07 10.21 2.68
N ARG A 10 -12.26 11.11 3.24
CA ARG A 10 -11.20 11.78 2.47
C ARG A 10 -10.11 10.77 2.10
N LEU A 11 -9.97 10.47 0.81
CA LEU A 11 -8.93 9.59 0.29
C LEU A 11 -7.54 10.12 0.62
N LEU A 12 -6.67 9.24 1.09
CA LEU A 12 -5.26 9.55 1.34
C LEU A 12 -4.48 9.47 0.03
N LEU A 13 -4.00 10.62 -0.46
CA LEU A 13 -3.28 10.72 -1.72
C LEU A 13 -1.81 11.09 -1.50
N PRO A 14 -0.85 10.45 -2.20
CA PRO A 14 0.53 10.91 -2.25
C PRO A 14 0.62 12.22 -3.06
N GLU A 15 1.32 13.20 -2.52
CA GLU A 15 1.60 14.50 -3.17
C GLU A 15 3.00 14.53 -3.84
N SER A 16 3.53 13.35 -4.19
CA SER A 16 4.90 13.18 -4.69
C SER A 16 5.04 13.68 -6.14
N PRO A 17 6.09 14.46 -6.48
CA PRO A 17 6.31 14.95 -7.85
C PRO A 17 6.57 13.84 -8.88
N GLU A 18 7.00 12.65 -8.43
CA GLU A 18 7.19 11.45 -9.24
C GLU A 18 5.87 10.91 -9.81
N LEU A 19 4.73 11.30 -9.21
CA LEU A 19 3.38 10.89 -9.60
C LEU A 19 2.71 12.01 -10.40
N THR A 20 2.98 12.04 -11.71
CA THR A 20 2.56 13.13 -12.61
C THR A 20 1.14 12.96 -13.20
N GLY A 21 0.50 11.82 -12.99
CA GLY A 21 -0.85 11.52 -13.49
C GLY A 21 -1.88 11.37 -12.38
N GLU A 22 -3.15 11.63 -12.69
CA GLU A 22 -4.25 11.37 -11.76
C GLU A 22 -4.38 9.87 -11.49
N PRO A 23 -4.46 9.43 -10.22
CA PRO A 23 -4.66 8.03 -9.90
C PRO A 23 -6.06 7.59 -10.32
N ARG A 24 -6.15 6.36 -10.83
CA ARG A 24 -7.43 5.68 -10.98
C ARG A 24 -7.80 5.04 -9.64
N ALA A 25 -8.87 5.51 -9.01
CA ALA A 25 -9.44 4.88 -7.83
C ALA A 25 -10.30 3.67 -8.20
N LEU A 26 -10.01 2.52 -7.58
CA LEU A 26 -10.81 1.31 -7.61
C LEU A 26 -11.27 1.03 -6.18
N TYR A 27 -12.57 0.85 -6.00
CA TYR A 27 -13.14 0.52 -4.70
C TYR A 27 -13.28 -0.99 -4.62
N ASP A 28 -12.53 -1.60 -3.71
CA ASP A 28 -12.64 -3.03 -3.45
C ASP A 28 -13.73 -3.25 -2.39
N ALA A 29 -14.90 -3.73 -2.83
CA ALA A 29 -16.00 -4.17 -1.97
C ALA A 29 -15.81 -5.63 -1.51
N GLY A 30 -14.56 -6.08 -1.37
CA GLY A 30 -14.20 -7.43 -0.96
C GLY A 30 -14.67 -7.80 0.45
N SER A 31 -14.08 -8.85 1.03
CA SER A 31 -14.46 -9.31 2.38
C SER A 31 -14.47 -8.14 3.37
N PRO A 32 -15.42 -8.04 4.33
CA PRO A 32 -15.61 -6.87 5.19
C PRO A 32 -14.39 -6.43 6.02
N ARG A 33 -13.31 -7.23 6.05
CA ARG A 33 -12.02 -6.93 6.70
C ARG A 33 -10.97 -6.30 5.76
N ARG A 34 -11.22 -6.23 4.46
CA ARG A 34 -10.36 -5.60 3.43
C ARG A 34 -11.14 -4.70 2.46
N ALA A 35 -12.37 -4.34 2.80
CA ALA A 35 -13.06 -3.28 2.08
C ALA A 35 -12.19 -2.02 2.17
N GLY A 36 -11.83 -1.46 1.02
CA GLY A 36 -10.82 -0.43 0.94
C GLY A 36 -10.72 0.20 -0.43
N VAL A 37 -9.81 1.15 -0.57
CA VAL A 37 -9.56 1.84 -1.84
C VAL A 37 -8.19 1.48 -2.37
N VAL A 38 -8.16 1.12 -3.64
CA VAL A 38 -6.93 0.90 -4.39
C VAL A 38 -6.77 2.06 -5.36
N LEU A 39 -5.74 2.86 -5.15
CA LEU A 39 -5.31 3.91 -6.06
C LEU A 39 -4.23 3.35 -6.98
N VAL A 40 -4.49 3.42 -8.28
CA VAL A 40 -3.59 2.92 -9.32
C VAL A 40 -2.96 4.10 -10.05
N PHE A 41 -1.64 4.21 -9.97
CA PHE A 41 -0.86 5.18 -10.73
C PHE A 41 -0.22 4.47 -11.92
N GLY A 42 -0.31 5.07 -13.10
CA GLY A 42 0.33 4.55 -14.31
C GLY A 42 1.86 4.61 -14.22
N PRO A 43 2.57 3.93 -15.14
CA PRO A 43 4.02 4.05 -15.25
C PRO A 43 4.42 5.49 -15.61
N GLY A 44 5.63 5.86 -15.22
CA GLY A 44 6.23 7.16 -15.49
C GLY A 44 7.72 7.01 -15.79
N PRO A 45 8.43 8.13 -16.06
CA PRO A 45 9.86 8.10 -16.34
C PRO A 45 10.67 7.37 -15.27
N ASP A 46 10.27 7.53 -14.00
CA ASP A 46 10.94 6.94 -12.83
C ASP A 46 10.13 5.80 -12.19
N LEU A 47 8.90 5.56 -12.65
CA LEU A 47 8.01 4.51 -12.15
C LEU A 47 7.90 3.37 -13.15
N ARG A 48 8.69 2.32 -12.90
CA ARG A 48 8.63 1.09 -13.70
C ARG A 48 7.33 0.33 -13.49
N PRO A 49 6.82 -0.36 -14.53
CA PRO A 49 5.70 -1.28 -14.41
C PRO A 49 5.89 -2.31 -13.29
N LEU A 50 4.81 -2.56 -12.56
CA LEU A 50 4.71 -3.60 -11.54
C LEU A 50 4.45 -4.95 -12.19
N GLY A 51 5.51 -5.75 -12.35
CA GLY A 51 5.43 -7.03 -13.05
C GLY A 51 4.94 -6.85 -14.49
N ASP A 52 3.96 -7.64 -14.91
CA ASP A 52 3.36 -7.59 -16.25
C ASP A 52 2.10 -6.69 -16.31
N THR A 53 1.98 -5.70 -15.43
CA THR A 53 0.81 -4.80 -15.37
C THR A 53 1.13 -3.39 -15.89
N ASP A 54 0.11 -2.65 -16.34
CA ASP A 54 0.23 -1.23 -16.70
C ASP A 54 0.18 -0.29 -15.47
N ALA A 55 0.42 -0.81 -14.25
CA ALA A 55 0.51 0.00 -13.04
C ALA A 55 1.98 0.25 -12.69
N GLY A 56 2.36 1.51 -12.45
CA GLY A 56 3.67 1.87 -11.90
C GLY A 56 3.71 1.82 -10.38
N LEU A 57 2.59 2.18 -9.74
CA LEU A 57 2.43 2.16 -8.28
C LEU A 57 0.99 1.85 -7.90
N LEU A 58 0.83 1.09 -6.82
CA LEU A 58 -0.46 0.85 -6.16
C LEU A 58 -0.39 1.40 -4.74
N LEU A 59 -1.39 2.17 -4.32
CA LEU A 59 -1.60 2.54 -2.93
C LEU A 59 -2.95 1.97 -2.49
N VAL A 60 -2.92 1.06 -1.52
CA VAL A 60 -4.11 0.45 -0.95
C VAL A 60 -4.36 1.06 0.42
N GLU A 61 -5.56 1.60 0.61
CA GLU A 61 -6.06 2.14 1.87
C GLU A 61 -7.08 1.17 2.46
N VAL A 62 -6.77 0.62 3.64
CA VAL A 62 -7.67 -0.26 4.40
C VAL A 62 -7.99 0.40 5.74
N PRO A 63 -9.26 0.65 6.08
CA PRO A 63 -9.64 1.20 7.38
C PRO A 63 -9.16 0.34 8.55
N GLY A 64 -8.74 1.00 9.62
CA GLY A 64 -8.28 0.39 10.87
C GLY A 64 -6.76 0.31 11.01
N SER A 65 -6.35 -0.27 12.13
CA SER A 65 -4.95 -0.49 12.49
C SER A 65 -4.34 -1.67 11.74
N LEU A 66 -3.01 -1.77 11.76
CA LEU A 66 -2.23 -2.85 11.18
C LEU A 66 -2.69 -4.21 11.71
N ALA A 67 -3.03 -4.28 13.01
CA ALA A 67 -3.50 -5.51 13.64
C ALA A 67 -4.87 -5.97 13.12
N SER A 68 -5.75 -5.03 12.74
CA SER A 68 -7.06 -5.35 12.15
C SER A 68 -7.00 -5.58 10.64
N ALA A 69 -6.24 -4.75 9.91
CA ALA A 69 -6.17 -4.77 8.45
C ALA A 69 -5.25 -5.89 7.93
N TYR A 70 -4.15 -6.15 8.63
CA TYR A 70 -3.13 -7.15 8.26
C TYR A 70 -2.74 -8.02 9.47
N PRO A 71 -3.69 -8.75 10.08
CA PRO A 71 -3.43 -9.57 11.27
C PRO A 71 -2.33 -10.62 11.06
N GLY A 72 -2.14 -11.11 9.84
CA GLY A 72 -1.04 -12.03 9.53
C GLY A 72 0.35 -11.38 9.61
N VAL A 73 0.45 -10.07 9.39
CA VAL A 73 1.70 -9.30 9.55
C VAL A 73 1.93 -9.00 11.02
N ALA A 74 0.88 -8.60 11.74
CA ALA A 74 0.97 -8.27 13.16
C ALA A 74 1.34 -9.50 14.03
N THR A 75 0.91 -10.70 13.62
CA THR A 75 1.14 -11.96 14.36
C THR A 75 2.38 -12.72 13.91
N ALA A 76 2.95 -12.42 12.74
CA ALA A 76 4.14 -13.11 12.27
C ALA A 76 5.37 -12.72 13.11
N SER A 77 6.17 -13.73 13.51
CA SER A 77 7.60 -13.52 13.76
C SER A 77 8.14 -12.79 12.53
N ARG A 78 8.90 -11.70 12.70
CA ARG A 78 9.07 -10.63 11.69
C ARG A 78 10.23 -10.77 10.68
N PRO A 79 10.81 -11.94 10.29
CA PRO A 79 12.05 -11.95 9.52
C PRO A 79 11.88 -11.62 8.03
N SER A 80 10.65 -11.39 7.54
CA SER A 80 10.39 -11.09 6.13
C SER A 80 10.26 -9.60 5.80
N SER A 81 10.31 -8.72 6.81
CA SER A 81 10.17 -7.27 6.64
C SER A 81 11.28 -6.50 7.37
N GLU A 82 11.71 -5.40 6.79
CA GLU A 82 12.58 -4.40 7.41
C GLU A 82 11.71 -3.31 8.06
N GLU A 83 12.05 -2.88 9.26
CA GLU A 83 11.41 -1.71 9.87
C GLU A 83 11.99 -0.43 9.28
N VAL A 84 11.11 0.51 8.92
CA VAL A 84 11.49 1.82 8.36
C VAL A 84 10.70 2.93 9.04
N ASP A 85 11.21 4.16 8.95
CA ASP A 85 10.47 5.36 9.31
C ASP A 85 9.78 5.95 8.07
N VAL A 86 8.53 6.38 8.22
CA VAL A 86 7.72 7.04 7.19
C VAL A 86 7.21 8.35 7.76
N GLY A 87 8.07 9.37 7.75
CA GLY A 87 7.74 10.70 8.27
C GLY A 87 7.41 10.68 9.76
N GLY A 88 8.20 9.98 10.57
CA GLY A 88 8.00 9.80 12.01
C GLY A 88 7.04 8.66 12.40
N ARG A 89 6.57 7.88 11.42
CA ARG A 89 5.68 6.72 11.62
C ARG A 89 6.41 5.44 11.34
N ARG A 90 6.13 4.40 12.13
CA ARG A 90 6.68 3.07 11.91
C ARG A 90 6.07 2.43 10.66
N GLY A 91 6.93 2.05 9.73
CA GLY A 91 6.59 1.27 8.54
C GLY A 91 7.32 -0.06 8.48
N TYR A 92 6.82 -0.94 7.61
CA TYR A 92 7.37 -2.26 7.36
C TYR A 92 7.58 -2.43 5.86
N TRP A 93 8.84 -2.53 5.46
CA TRP A 93 9.25 -2.77 4.08
C TRP A 93 9.41 -4.27 3.81
N PHE A 94 8.78 -4.75 2.74
CA PHE A 94 8.90 -6.09 2.22
C PHE A 94 9.63 -6.01 0.89
N PRO A 95 10.90 -6.48 0.81
CA PRO A 95 11.63 -6.53 -0.45
C PRO A 95 10.92 -7.36 -1.52
N ASP A 96 11.17 -7.06 -2.79
CA ASP A 96 10.59 -7.81 -3.91
C ASP A 96 10.84 -9.32 -3.79
N GLY A 97 9.83 -10.11 -4.18
CA GLY A 97 9.84 -11.57 -4.08
C GLY A 97 9.63 -12.11 -2.66
N ARG A 98 9.57 -11.27 -1.61
CA ARG A 98 9.12 -11.67 -0.27
C ARG A 98 7.60 -11.78 -0.22
N LYS A 99 7.12 -12.57 0.73
CA LYS A 99 5.69 -12.82 0.91
C LYS A 99 5.13 -11.88 1.96
N LEU A 100 4.06 -11.17 1.61
CA LEU A 100 3.20 -10.48 2.57
C LEU A 100 2.22 -11.52 3.13
N ARG A 101 1.97 -11.48 4.44
CA ARG A 101 0.98 -12.34 5.10
C ARG A 101 -0.17 -11.49 5.60
N PRO A 102 -1.17 -11.19 4.77
CA PRO A 102 -2.24 -10.32 5.21
C PRO A 102 -3.15 -10.98 6.26
N GLN A 103 -3.40 -12.30 6.17
CA GLN A 103 -4.10 -13.09 7.19
C GLN A 103 -3.20 -14.21 7.75
N PRO A 104 -3.48 -14.71 8.97
CA PRO A 104 -2.84 -15.92 9.48
C PRO A 104 -3.05 -17.11 8.54
N GLY A 105 -1.98 -17.82 8.19
CA GLY A 105 -2.03 -18.96 7.27
C GLY A 105 -2.02 -18.58 5.78
N GLU A 106 -2.29 -17.32 5.44
CA GLU A 106 -2.15 -16.81 4.07
C GLU A 106 -0.73 -16.34 3.78
N ALA A 107 -0.36 -16.35 2.49
CA ALA A 107 0.85 -15.71 2.02
C ALA A 107 0.68 -15.32 0.55
N GLU A 108 0.88 -14.04 0.27
CA GLU A 108 0.79 -13.47 -1.06
C GLU A 108 2.18 -13.05 -1.53
N ARG A 109 2.55 -13.41 -2.75
CA ARG A 109 3.75 -12.87 -3.39
C ARG A 109 3.33 -11.67 -4.23
N LEU A 110 3.82 -10.50 -3.85
CA LEU A 110 3.52 -9.26 -4.53
C LEU A 110 4.60 -9.01 -5.58
N PRO A 111 4.27 -8.63 -6.84
CA PRO A 111 5.24 -8.00 -7.72
C PRO A 111 5.73 -6.68 -7.12
N GLY A 112 7.04 -6.48 -7.15
CA GLY A 112 7.70 -5.29 -6.61
C GLY A 112 7.87 -5.33 -5.09
N GLY A 113 8.52 -4.30 -4.57
CA GLY A 113 8.60 -4.09 -3.13
C GLY A 113 7.27 -3.55 -2.59
N ALA A 114 7.04 -3.79 -1.29
CA ALA A 114 5.83 -3.34 -0.61
C ALA A 114 6.16 -2.64 0.71
N LEU A 115 5.57 -1.46 0.94
CA LEU A 115 5.69 -0.68 2.16
C LEU A 115 4.33 -0.64 2.87
N LEU A 116 4.30 -1.02 4.14
CA LEU A 116 3.08 -1.07 4.95
C LEU A 116 3.23 -0.17 6.18
N TRP A 117 2.30 0.75 6.41
CA TRP A 117 2.32 1.65 7.58
C TRP A 117 0.92 2.10 7.97
N GLU A 118 0.78 2.67 9.17
CA GLU A 118 -0.48 3.26 9.64
C GLU A 118 -0.47 4.77 9.41
N GLN A 119 -1.59 5.32 8.95
CA GLN A 119 -1.82 6.75 8.80
C GLN A 119 -3.23 7.13 9.19
N GLY A 120 -3.35 7.89 10.28
CA GLY A 120 -4.65 8.27 10.82
C GLY A 120 -5.44 7.03 11.21
N GLU A 121 -6.62 6.87 10.62
CA GLU A 121 -7.52 5.73 10.88
C GLU A 121 -7.38 4.60 9.83
N ALA A 122 -6.36 4.65 8.98
CA ALA A 122 -6.15 3.66 7.93
C ALA A 122 -4.76 3.00 8.01
N THR A 123 -4.69 1.78 7.53
CA THR A 123 -3.44 1.10 7.20
C THR A 123 -3.23 1.17 5.69
N LEU A 124 -2.06 1.69 5.29
CA LEU A 124 -1.67 1.91 3.92
C LEU A 124 -0.65 0.88 3.46
N LEU A 125 -0.87 0.31 2.28
CA LEU A 125 0.07 -0.56 1.57
C LEU A 125 0.44 0.06 0.23
N LEU A 126 1.69 0.52 0.10
CA LEU A 126 2.26 0.99 -1.15
C LEU A 126 3.03 -0.15 -1.82
N ARG A 127 2.77 -0.39 -3.10
CA ARG A 127 3.49 -1.38 -3.93
C ARG A 127 4.09 -0.68 -5.13
N ALA A 128 5.37 -0.91 -5.39
CA ALA A 128 6.05 -0.29 -6.53
C ALA A 128 7.31 -1.07 -6.94
N GLY A 129 7.69 -0.93 -8.22
CA GLY A 129 8.93 -1.48 -8.81
C GLY A 129 10.18 -0.62 -8.56
N ILE A 130 10.17 0.16 -7.47
CA ILE A 130 11.18 1.15 -7.11
C ILE A 130 11.95 0.74 -5.84
N PRO A 131 13.13 1.34 -5.57
CA PRO A 131 13.88 1.12 -4.33
C PRO A 131 13.10 1.54 -3.08
N ARG A 132 13.47 0.94 -1.93
CA ARG A 132 12.85 1.20 -0.62
C ARG A 132 12.83 2.69 -0.28
N GLU A 133 13.95 3.37 -0.48
CA GLU A 133 14.14 4.78 -0.13
C GLU A 133 13.17 5.66 -0.92
N GLU A 134 12.92 5.34 -2.18
CA GLU A 134 11.99 6.06 -3.03
C GLU A 134 10.54 5.79 -2.63
N ALA A 135 10.21 4.53 -2.33
CA ALA A 135 8.89 4.16 -1.80
C ALA A 135 8.58 4.89 -0.48
N VAL A 136 9.57 5.02 0.42
CA VAL A 136 9.43 5.78 1.67
C VAL A 136 9.20 7.27 1.38
N ARG A 137 9.99 7.89 0.50
CA ARG A 137 9.79 9.31 0.13
C ARG A 137 8.38 9.58 -0.40
N ILE A 138 7.86 8.72 -1.28
CA ILE A 138 6.48 8.84 -1.78
C ILE A 138 5.49 8.71 -0.61
N ALA A 139 5.66 7.71 0.25
CA ALA A 139 4.77 7.48 1.40
C ALA A 139 4.75 8.64 2.41
N GLU A 140 5.85 9.37 2.57
CA GLU A 140 5.93 10.56 3.42
C GLU A 140 5.05 11.71 2.93
N THR A 141 4.70 11.73 1.64
CA THR A 141 3.85 12.76 1.03
C THR A 141 2.35 12.48 1.16
N VAL A 142 1.96 11.30 1.69
CA VAL A 142 0.55 10.90 1.75
C VAL A 142 -0.22 11.69 2.81
N ARG A 143 -1.36 12.29 2.43
CA ARG A 143 -2.19 13.19 3.28
C ARG A 143 -3.68 13.16 2.94
#